data_AF-R6N7C9-F1
#
_entry.id   AF-R6N7C9-F1
#
_cell.length_a   1.000
_cell.length_b   1.000
_cell.length_c   1.000
_cell.angle_alpha   90.00
_cell.angle_beta   90.00
_cell.angle_gamma   90.00
#
_symmetry.space_group_name_H-M   'P 1'
#
loop_
_entity.id
_entity.type
_entity.pdbx_description
1 polymer ?
#
loop_
_entity_poly.entity_id
_entity_poly.type
_entity_poly.pdbx_seq_one_letter_code
_entity_poly.pdbx_strand_id
1 'polypeptide(L)'
;MNWFRRLCGVTPRKIVFKNKEFKKYLADVASCSTFRTTHQYVQHGNTSVLLHSIAVAYYSYYLSWYFHLNFRERELVRGALLHDYFLYDWHNSGEGHTFHAFTHARDAFVNAQKEFELSRIEREVIKKHMFPLTPVPPLCREGLMVCLVDKGCSLYETFKQNPYPMLRKKFLSSLPLAEPLDDFSSDR
;
A
#
# COMPACT_ATOMS: atom_id res chain seq x y z
N MET A 1 1.46 26.25 -8.46
CA MET A 1 1.94 25.03 -7.76
C MET A 1 3.33 25.16 -7.10
N ASN A 2 4.33 25.79 -7.73
CA ASN A 2 5.69 25.90 -7.15
C ASN A 2 5.81 26.81 -5.91
N TRP A 3 4.98 27.85 -5.79
CA TRP A 3 4.98 28.74 -4.62
C TRP A 3 4.48 28.03 -3.36
N PHE A 4 3.41 27.23 -3.46
CA PHE A 4 2.85 26.46 -2.35
C PHE A 4 3.83 25.38 -1.83
N ARG A 5 4.57 24.71 -2.74
CA ARG A 5 5.66 23.79 -2.36
C ARG A 5 6.79 24.48 -1.60
N ARG A 6 7.12 25.73 -1.95
CA ARG A 6 8.11 26.54 -1.24
C ARG A 6 7.63 26.92 0.17
N LEU A 7 6.35 27.25 0.35
CA LEU A 7 5.76 27.54 1.66
C LEU A 7 5.80 26.34 2.61
N CYS A 8 5.53 25.13 2.09
CA CYS A 8 5.67 23.89 2.85
C CYS A 8 7.13 23.40 2.96
N GLY A 9 8.11 24.19 2.48
CA GLY A 9 9.53 23.85 2.54
C GLY A 9 9.91 22.57 1.78
N VAL A 10 9.13 22.17 0.77
CA VAL A 10 9.32 20.95 -0.04
C VAL A 10 10.30 21.27 -1.16
N THR A 11 11.52 20.76 -1.02
CA THR A 11 12.59 20.91 -2.03
C THR A 11 12.88 19.57 -2.73
N PRO A 12 13.42 19.58 -3.97
CA PRO A 12 13.83 18.34 -4.65
C PRO A 12 14.76 17.47 -3.80
N ARG A 13 15.70 18.10 -3.07
CA ARG A 13 16.62 17.41 -2.17
C ARG A 13 15.89 16.67 -1.04
N LYS A 14 14.88 17.29 -0.42
CA LYS A 14 14.06 16.63 0.62
C LYS A 14 13.21 15.49 0.05
N ILE A 15 12.66 15.65 -1.15
CA ILE A 15 11.90 14.57 -1.82
C ILE A 15 12.81 13.35 -2.07
N VAL A 16 14.05 13.57 -2.54
CA VAL A 16 15.02 12.48 -2.72
C VAL A 16 15.35 11.81 -1.40
N PHE A 17 15.54 12.58 -0.33
CA PHE A 17 15.78 12.04 1.01
C PHE A 17 14.60 11.19 1.49
N LYS A 18 13.37 11.71 1.43
CA LYS A 18 12.15 10.97 1.82
C LYS A 18 11.92 9.71 0.99
N ASN A 19 12.24 9.73 -0.31
CA ASN A 19 12.20 8.52 -1.13
C ASN A 19 13.22 7.47 -0.66
N LYS A 20 14.42 7.88 -0.21
CA LYS A 20 15.41 6.95 0.35
C LYS A 20 14.95 6.37 1.69
N GLU A 21 14.31 7.16 2.54
CA GLU A 21 13.72 6.68 3.80
C GLU A 21 12.60 5.66 3.53
N PHE A 22 11.67 5.99 2.64
CA PHE A 22 10.60 5.07 2.24
C PHE A 22 11.15 3.73 1.69
N LYS A 23 12.22 3.78 0.87
CA LYS A 23 12.88 2.56 0.38
C LYS A 23 13.35 1.64 1.49
N LYS A 24 13.80 2.19 2.62
CA LYS A 24 14.25 1.37 3.76
C LYS A 24 13.07 0.62 4.37
N TYR A 25 11.97 1.31 4.66
CA TYR A 25 10.77 0.66 5.18
C TYR A 25 10.22 -0.41 4.23
N LEU A 26 10.18 -0.12 2.92
CA LEU A 26 9.76 -1.09 1.92
C LEU A 26 10.70 -2.30 1.87
N ALA A 27 12.02 -2.08 1.89
CA ALA A 27 13.00 -3.16 1.90
C ALA A 27 12.86 -4.03 3.15
N ASP A 28 12.68 -3.43 4.34
CA ASP A 28 12.51 -4.13 5.61
C ASP A 28 11.29 -5.07 5.59
N VAL A 29 10.17 -4.62 5.00
CA VAL A 29 9.00 -5.48 4.82
C VAL A 29 9.30 -6.56 3.79
N ALA A 30 9.80 -6.18 2.61
CA ALA A 30 10.00 -7.11 1.49
C ALA A 30 11.10 -8.18 1.73
N SER A 31 12.08 -7.92 2.59
CA SER A 31 13.15 -8.89 2.91
C SER A 31 12.72 -9.96 3.89
N CYS A 32 11.74 -9.66 4.75
CA CYS A 32 11.36 -10.50 5.89
C CYS A 32 10.00 -11.18 5.70
N SER A 33 9.47 -11.18 4.47
CA SER A 33 8.12 -11.65 4.21
C SER A 33 7.93 -12.18 2.80
N THR A 34 6.78 -12.83 2.61
CA THR A 34 6.26 -13.15 1.28
C THR A 34 5.64 -11.94 0.58
N PHE A 35 5.75 -10.71 1.10
CA PHE A 35 5.16 -9.49 0.52
C PHE A 35 5.41 -9.31 -0.98
N ARG A 36 6.58 -9.68 -1.50
CA ARG A 36 6.90 -9.57 -2.93
C ARG A 36 6.02 -10.46 -3.82
N THR A 37 5.50 -11.57 -3.32
CA THR A 37 4.64 -12.49 -4.11
C THR A 37 3.30 -11.86 -4.43
N THR A 38 2.87 -10.83 -3.67
CA THR A 38 1.65 -10.06 -3.95
C THR A 38 1.68 -9.36 -5.32
N HIS A 39 2.82 -9.33 -6.01
CA HIS A 39 2.88 -8.89 -7.40
C HIS A 39 2.04 -9.76 -8.34
N GLN A 40 1.86 -11.04 -8.00
CA GLN A 40 1.17 -12.04 -8.82
C GLN A 40 -0.35 -11.90 -8.77
N TYR A 41 -0.88 -11.15 -7.80
CA TYR A 41 -2.32 -11.01 -7.60
C TYR A 41 -2.78 -9.64 -8.11
N VAL A 42 -3.83 -9.63 -8.92
CA VAL A 42 -4.45 -8.38 -9.40
C VAL A 42 -5.31 -7.79 -8.29
N GLN A 43 -5.18 -6.48 -8.07
CA GLN A 43 -6.02 -5.72 -7.14
C GLN A 43 -7.10 -4.94 -7.87
N HIS A 44 -6.71 -3.99 -8.73
CA HIS A 44 -7.64 -3.14 -9.47
C HIS A 44 -7.19 -2.94 -10.92
N GLY A 45 -8.06 -3.25 -11.88
CA GLY A 45 -7.76 -3.13 -13.31
C GLY A 45 -6.57 -3.99 -13.72
N ASN A 46 -5.42 -3.35 -13.98
CA ASN A 46 -4.13 -3.99 -14.27
C ASN A 46 -3.04 -3.68 -13.21
N THR A 47 -3.47 -3.31 -12.00
CA THR A 47 -2.60 -3.03 -10.86
C THR A 47 -2.50 -4.26 -9.99
N SER A 48 -1.28 -4.72 -9.70
CA SER A 48 -1.05 -5.79 -8.73
C SER A 48 -1.20 -5.30 -7.29
N VAL A 49 -1.52 -6.22 -6.37
CA VAL A 49 -1.62 -5.96 -4.92
C VAL A 49 -0.32 -5.34 -4.39
N LEU A 50 0.83 -5.79 -4.88
CA LEU A 50 2.13 -5.22 -4.51
C LEU A 50 2.21 -3.72 -4.87
N LEU A 51 1.86 -3.37 -6.10
CA LEU A 51 1.97 -1.98 -6.55
C LEU A 51 0.95 -1.08 -5.86
N HIS A 52 -0.27 -1.56 -5.68
CA HIS A 52 -1.32 -0.88 -4.94
C HIS A 52 -0.85 -0.58 -3.51
N SER A 53 -0.38 -1.60 -2.78
CA SER A 53 0.12 -1.46 -1.41
C SER A 53 1.29 -0.48 -1.30
N ILE A 54 2.22 -0.52 -2.26
CA ILE A 54 3.34 0.45 -2.34
C ILE A 54 2.83 1.87 -2.59
N ALA A 55 1.84 2.05 -3.45
CA ALA A 55 1.25 3.36 -3.72
C ALA A 55 0.56 3.93 -2.48
N VAL A 56 -0.29 3.14 -1.82
CA VAL A 56 -1.00 3.55 -0.60
C VAL A 56 -0.01 3.93 0.50
N ALA A 57 1.02 3.11 0.73
CA ALA A 57 2.06 3.40 1.71
C ALA A 57 2.86 4.66 1.36
N TYR A 58 3.28 4.80 0.10
CA TYR A 58 4.07 5.93 -0.35
C TYR A 58 3.31 7.25 -0.23
N TYR A 59 2.05 7.29 -0.68
CA TYR A 59 1.25 8.50 -0.60
C TYR A 59 0.86 8.84 0.84
N SER A 60 0.53 7.85 1.69
CA SER A 60 0.29 8.07 3.12
C SER A 60 1.50 8.71 3.80
N TYR A 61 2.70 8.18 3.54
CA TYR A 61 3.97 8.71 4.04
C TYR A 61 4.29 10.10 3.49
N TYR A 62 4.08 10.30 2.20
CA TYR A 62 4.37 11.58 1.55
C TYR A 62 3.43 12.67 2.07
N LEU A 63 2.14 12.38 2.21
CA LEU A 63 1.15 13.32 2.73
C LEU A 63 1.40 13.64 4.20
N SER A 64 1.77 12.65 5.03
CA SER A 64 2.13 12.91 6.42
C SER A 64 3.31 13.88 6.52
N TRP A 65 4.34 13.69 5.71
CA TRP A 65 5.46 14.61 5.63
C TRP A 65 5.07 15.99 5.07
N TYR A 66 4.31 16.01 3.97
CA TYR A 66 3.93 17.23 3.23
C TYR A 66 3.08 18.18 4.08
N PHE A 67 2.16 17.62 4.88
CA PHE A 67 1.28 18.36 5.78
C PHE A 67 1.80 18.47 7.21
N HIS A 68 3.03 18.02 7.48
CA HIS A 68 3.64 18.03 8.82
C HIS A 68 2.79 17.33 9.89
N LEU A 69 2.14 16.22 9.52
CA LEU A 69 1.32 15.44 10.42
C LEU A 69 2.21 14.59 11.32
N ASN A 70 2.01 14.69 12.63
CA ASN A 70 2.74 13.90 13.62
C ASN A 70 2.21 12.45 13.65
N PHE A 71 2.77 11.60 12.80
CA PHE A 71 2.47 10.17 12.73
C PHE A 71 3.68 9.32 13.11
N ARG A 72 3.38 8.10 13.55
CA ARG A 72 4.38 7.06 13.74
C ARG A 72 4.78 6.51 12.37
N GLU A 73 5.76 7.15 11.72
CA GLU A 73 6.09 6.93 10.29
C GLU A 73 6.33 5.44 9.95
N ARG A 74 7.07 4.70 10.79
CA ARG A 74 7.35 3.28 10.56
C ARG A 74 6.07 2.45 10.57
N GLU A 75 5.23 2.65 11.59
CA GLU A 75 3.97 1.95 11.78
C GLU A 75 2.94 2.32 10.70
N LEU A 76 2.90 3.59 10.28
CA LEU A 76 2.10 4.04 9.15
C LEU A 76 2.50 3.32 7.86
N VAL A 77 3.80 3.33 7.53
CA VAL A 77 4.29 2.74 6.28
C VAL A 77 4.13 1.23 6.30
N ARG A 78 4.55 0.55 7.38
CA ARG A 78 4.44 -0.92 7.48
C ARG A 78 2.98 -1.38 7.51
N GLY A 79 2.12 -0.68 8.25
CA GLY A 79 0.69 -0.97 8.26
C GLY A 79 0.05 -0.79 6.89
N ALA A 80 0.41 0.27 6.16
CA ALA A 80 -0.07 0.52 4.81
C ALA A 80 0.47 -0.49 3.78
N LEU A 81 1.72 -0.93 3.90
CA LEU A 81 2.25 -1.99 3.03
C LEU A 81 1.51 -3.32 3.24
N LEU A 82 1.03 -3.59 4.46
CA LEU A 82 0.42 -4.87 4.82
C LEU A 82 -1.11 -4.87 4.82
N HIS A 83 -1.77 -3.77 4.44
CA HIS A 83 -3.22 -3.65 4.57
C HIS A 83 -3.98 -4.68 3.71
N ASP A 84 -3.49 -4.93 2.50
CA ASP A 84 -4.01 -5.90 1.53
C ASP A 84 -3.18 -7.20 1.48
N TYR A 85 -2.56 -7.60 2.58
CA TYR A 85 -1.67 -8.77 2.61
C TYR A 85 -2.39 -10.14 2.62
N PHE A 86 -3.40 -10.32 1.76
CA PHE A 86 -4.27 -11.50 1.75
C PHE A 86 -3.69 -12.73 1.04
N LEU A 87 -2.70 -12.56 0.15
CA LEU A 87 -1.90 -13.64 -0.45
C LEU A 87 -2.67 -14.65 -1.35
N TYR A 88 -3.71 -14.22 -2.04
CA TYR A 88 -4.44 -15.03 -3.03
C TYR A 88 -4.92 -14.15 -4.19
N ASP A 89 -5.43 -14.74 -5.28
CA ASP A 89 -6.11 -13.97 -6.33
C ASP A 89 -7.63 -14.02 -6.10
N TRP A 90 -8.24 -12.88 -5.78
CA TRP A 90 -9.66 -12.81 -5.47
C TRP A 90 -10.56 -12.80 -6.72
N HIS A 91 -10.00 -12.64 -7.91
CA HIS A 91 -10.75 -12.73 -9.17
C HIS A 91 -11.06 -14.18 -9.56
N ASN A 92 -10.35 -15.15 -8.97
CA ASN A 92 -10.58 -16.58 -9.21
C ASN A 92 -11.76 -17.07 -8.36
N SER A 93 -12.94 -17.13 -8.98
CA SER A 93 -14.21 -17.51 -8.36
C SER A 93 -14.29 -18.97 -7.85
N GLY A 94 -13.27 -19.80 -8.11
CA GLY A 94 -13.23 -21.22 -7.74
C GLY A 94 -12.86 -21.52 -6.28
N GLU A 95 -12.31 -20.56 -5.54
CA GLU A 95 -11.71 -20.80 -4.21
C GLU A 95 -12.58 -20.34 -3.01
N GLY A 96 -13.85 -19.97 -3.23
CA GLY A 96 -14.74 -19.58 -2.13
C GLY A 96 -14.51 -18.15 -1.60
N HIS A 97 -13.80 -17.30 -2.34
CA HIS A 97 -13.55 -15.89 -2.03
C HIS A 97 -14.73 -14.95 -2.34
N THR A 98 -15.98 -15.46 -2.31
CA THR A 98 -17.19 -14.73 -2.72
C THR A 98 -17.50 -13.48 -1.88
N PHE A 99 -16.88 -13.34 -0.71
CA PHE A 99 -17.01 -12.16 0.16
C PHE A 99 -15.68 -11.44 0.38
N HIS A 100 -14.76 -11.50 -0.58
CA HIS A 100 -13.43 -10.88 -0.49
C HIS A 100 -13.46 -9.47 0.10
N ALA A 101 -14.37 -8.60 -0.37
CA ALA A 101 -14.50 -7.22 0.10
C ALA A 101 -14.74 -7.09 1.62
N PHE A 102 -15.29 -8.11 2.28
CA PHE A 102 -15.54 -8.16 3.73
C PHE A 102 -14.49 -8.96 4.51
N THR A 103 -13.77 -9.88 3.86
CA THR A 103 -12.88 -10.83 4.54
C THR A 103 -11.40 -10.50 4.41
N HIS A 104 -10.97 -9.84 3.33
CA HIS A 104 -9.53 -9.67 3.07
C HIS A 104 -8.80 -8.90 4.18
N ALA A 105 -9.44 -7.92 4.83
CA ALA A 105 -8.82 -7.23 5.98
C ALA A 105 -8.50 -8.18 7.14
N ARG A 106 -9.31 -9.22 7.34
CA ARG A 106 -9.04 -10.30 8.31
C ARG A 106 -7.91 -11.19 7.81
N ASP A 107 -7.94 -11.61 6.54
CA ASP A 107 -6.94 -12.50 5.95
C ASP A 107 -5.55 -11.83 5.95
N ALA A 108 -5.48 -10.57 5.55
CA ALA A 108 -4.31 -9.71 5.61
C ALA A 108 -3.75 -9.61 7.04
N PHE A 109 -4.62 -9.39 8.02
CA PHE A 109 -4.21 -9.35 9.43
C PHE A 109 -3.68 -10.70 9.93
N VAL A 110 -4.29 -11.81 9.53
CA VAL A 110 -3.83 -13.16 9.89
C VAL A 110 -2.46 -13.44 9.26
N ASN A 111 -2.29 -13.16 7.97
CA ASN A 111 -1.02 -13.38 7.27
C ASN A 111 0.09 -12.47 7.80
N ALA A 112 -0.19 -11.19 8.03
CA ALA A 112 0.79 -10.26 8.57
C ALA A 112 1.28 -10.68 9.96
N GLN A 113 0.42 -11.24 10.81
CA GLN A 113 0.86 -11.72 12.14
C GLN A 113 1.69 -12.99 12.11
N LYS A 114 1.61 -13.80 11.05
CA LYS A 114 2.47 -15.00 10.93
C LYS A 114 3.93 -14.61 10.71
N GLU A 115 4.18 -13.47 10.07
CA GLU A 115 5.52 -13.04 9.67
C GLU A 115 6.03 -11.82 10.46
N PHE A 116 5.15 -11.07 11.13
CA PHE A 116 5.51 -9.84 11.83
C PHE A 116 4.90 -9.71 13.22
N GLU A 117 5.70 -9.20 14.16
CA GLU A 117 5.18 -8.60 15.38
C GLU A 117 4.57 -7.23 15.09
N LEU A 118 3.23 -7.19 15.06
CA LEU A 118 2.45 -5.99 14.76
C LEU A 118 2.19 -5.14 16.01
N SER A 119 2.50 -3.85 15.93
CA SER A 119 2.13 -2.82 16.89
C SER A 119 0.63 -2.54 16.87
N ARG A 120 0.11 -1.89 17.92
CA ARG A 120 -1.32 -1.50 17.98
C ARG A 120 -1.77 -0.67 16.77
N ILE A 121 -0.91 0.21 16.24
CA ILE A 121 -1.22 1.06 15.10
C ILE A 121 -1.36 0.23 13.82
N GLU A 122 -0.41 -0.67 13.56
CA GLU A 122 -0.45 -1.52 12.35
C GLU A 122 -1.65 -2.46 12.35
N ARG A 123 -1.99 -3.02 13.53
CA ARG A 123 -3.19 -3.85 13.69
C ARG A 123 -4.45 -3.06 13.36
N GLU A 124 -4.55 -1.81 13.80
CA GLU A 124 -5.68 -0.93 13.50
C GLU A 124 -5.76 -0.58 12.02
N VAL A 125 -4.62 -0.24 11.39
CA VAL A 125 -4.54 0.03 9.95
C VAL A 125 -5.04 -1.18 9.15
N ILE A 126 -4.45 -2.36 9.37
CA ILE A 126 -4.77 -3.56 8.57
C ILE A 126 -6.22 -4.00 8.78
N LYS A 127 -6.74 -4.00 10.02
CA LYS A 127 -8.09 -4.49 10.27
C LYS A 127 -9.21 -3.57 9.79
N LYS A 128 -8.96 -2.26 9.73
CA LYS A 128 -10.02 -1.26 9.58
C LYS A 128 -9.86 -0.36 8.36
N HIS A 129 -8.86 -0.62 7.51
CA HIS A 129 -8.70 0.16 6.28
C HIS A 129 -9.95 0.13 5.40
N MET A 130 -10.76 -0.94 5.45
CA MET A 130 -12.01 -1.08 4.68
C MET A 130 -13.20 -0.23 5.12
N PHE A 131 -13.10 0.59 6.15
CA PHE A 131 -14.17 1.56 6.45
C PHE A 131 -14.44 2.47 5.22
N PRO A 132 -15.70 2.78 4.87
CA PRO A 132 -16.95 2.48 5.56
C PRO A 132 -17.63 1.15 5.17
N LEU A 133 -17.02 0.34 4.30
CA LEU A 133 -17.57 -0.98 3.95
C LEU A 133 -17.60 -1.90 5.19
N THR A 134 -16.53 -1.88 5.99
CA THR A 134 -16.59 -2.36 7.36
C THR A 134 -17.11 -1.22 8.27
N PRO A 135 -18.14 -1.46 9.10
CA PRO A 135 -18.84 -0.38 9.81
C PRO A 135 -18.00 0.25 10.95
N VAL A 136 -16.88 -0.36 11.32
CA VAL A 136 -16.04 0.09 12.42
C VAL A 136 -14.92 0.99 11.89
N PRO A 137 -14.92 2.30 12.20
CA PRO A 137 -13.89 3.21 11.72
C PRO A 137 -12.54 2.96 12.41
N PRO A 138 -11.42 3.29 11.75
CA PRO A 138 -10.10 3.32 12.38
C PRO A 138 -10.08 4.28 13.58
N LEU A 139 -9.49 3.84 14.69
CA LEU A 139 -9.41 4.65 15.92
C LEU A 139 -8.12 5.47 16.03
N CYS A 140 -7.16 5.25 15.12
CA CYS A 140 -5.90 5.99 15.06
C CYS A 140 -5.81 6.83 13.77
N ARG A 141 -5.01 7.90 13.83
CA ARG A 141 -4.87 8.85 12.72
C ARG A 141 -4.18 8.20 11.52
N GLU A 142 -3.23 7.30 11.76
CA GLU A 142 -2.58 6.51 10.74
C GLU A 142 -3.58 5.62 10.01
N GLY A 143 -4.49 4.95 10.74
CA GLY A 143 -5.55 4.13 10.15
C GLY A 143 -6.51 4.95 9.29
N LEU A 144 -6.89 6.16 9.75
CA LEU A 144 -7.70 7.08 8.94
C LEU A 144 -6.97 7.55 7.68
N MET A 145 -5.67 7.87 7.79
CA MET A 145 -4.87 8.27 6.63
C MET A 145 -4.80 7.15 5.60
N VAL A 146 -4.44 5.93 6.03
CA VAL A 146 -4.34 4.78 5.12
C VAL A 146 -5.68 4.46 4.50
N CYS A 147 -6.75 4.45 5.28
CA CYS A 147 -8.12 4.26 4.78
C CYS A 147 -8.45 5.27 3.66
N LEU A 148 -8.24 6.57 3.87
CA LEU A 148 -8.55 7.57 2.85
C LEU A 148 -7.67 7.45 1.60
N VAL A 149 -6.37 7.20 1.78
CA VAL A 149 -5.42 7.10 0.68
C VAL A 149 -5.67 5.84 -0.15
N ASP A 150 -5.98 4.72 0.50
CA ASP A 150 -6.38 3.46 -0.12
C ASP A 150 -7.54 3.69 -1.10
N LYS A 151 -8.64 4.26 -0.63
CA LYS A 151 -9.81 4.56 -1.47
C LYS A 151 -9.43 5.46 -2.65
N GLY A 152 -8.63 6.50 -2.39
CA GLY A 152 -8.15 7.39 -3.44
C GLY A 152 -7.31 6.67 -4.50
N CYS A 153 -6.48 5.71 -4.09
CA CYS A 153 -5.70 4.87 -5.00
C CYS A 153 -6.61 3.91 -5.78
N SER A 154 -7.52 3.19 -5.12
CA SER A 154 -8.47 2.28 -5.78
C SER A 154 -9.33 2.98 -6.83
N LEU A 155 -9.86 4.17 -6.50
CA LEU A 155 -10.60 5.01 -7.43
C LEU A 155 -9.73 5.39 -8.63
N TYR A 156 -8.50 5.87 -8.41
CA TYR A 156 -7.59 6.23 -9.49
C TYR A 156 -7.22 5.04 -10.40
N GLU A 157 -6.89 3.90 -9.80
CA GLU A 157 -6.51 2.67 -10.50
C GLU A 157 -7.66 2.12 -11.35
N THR A 158 -8.90 2.25 -10.87
CA THR A 158 -10.10 1.81 -11.61
C THR A 158 -10.28 2.57 -12.93
N PHE A 159 -9.94 3.87 -12.97
CA PHE A 159 -10.13 4.70 -14.16
C PHE A 159 -8.87 4.88 -15.02
N LYS A 160 -7.68 4.50 -14.51
CA LYS A 160 -6.42 4.76 -15.20
C LYS A 160 -5.77 3.48 -15.69
N GLN A 161 -5.62 3.37 -17.01
CA GLN A 161 -4.76 2.36 -17.62
C GLN A 161 -3.28 2.64 -17.28
N ASN A 162 -2.59 1.62 -16.73
CA ASN A 162 -1.19 1.66 -16.30
C ASN A 162 -0.89 2.72 -15.20
N PRO A 163 -1.36 2.51 -13.97
CA PRO A 163 -1.11 3.43 -12.87
C PRO A 163 0.35 3.38 -12.35
N TYR A 164 0.78 4.51 -11.81
CA TYR A 164 2.05 4.71 -11.09
C TYR A 164 3.36 4.32 -11.81
N PRO A 165 3.61 4.73 -13.07
CA PRO A 165 4.86 4.41 -13.78
C PRO A 165 6.11 4.88 -13.02
N MET A 166 6.01 6.00 -12.31
CA MET A 166 7.10 6.52 -11.47
C MET A 166 7.36 5.68 -10.22
N LEU A 167 6.34 5.12 -9.58
CA LEU A 167 6.53 4.26 -8.40
C LEU A 167 7.10 2.90 -8.83
N ARG A 168 6.60 2.33 -9.95
CA ARG A 168 7.17 1.12 -10.56
C ARG A 168 8.68 1.26 -10.78
N LYS A 169 9.10 2.31 -11.50
CA LYS A 169 10.52 2.59 -11.77
C LYS A 169 11.34 2.90 -10.51
N LYS A 170 10.75 3.50 -9.47
CA LYS A 170 11.50 3.89 -8.28
C LYS A 170 11.66 2.77 -7.27
N PHE A 171 10.63 1.95 -7.09
CA PHE A 171 10.50 1.06 -5.94
C PHE A 171 10.39 -0.41 -6.34
N LEU A 172 9.63 -0.75 -7.39
CA LEU A 172 9.49 -2.15 -7.83
C LEU A 172 10.76 -2.66 -8.50
N SER A 173 11.38 -1.88 -9.38
CA SER A 173 12.58 -2.32 -10.11
C SER A 173 13.79 -2.60 -9.21
N SER A 174 13.74 -2.18 -7.94
CA SER A 174 14.77 -2.46 -6.94
C SER A 174 14.46 -3.65 -6.04
N LEU A 175 13.26 -4.24 -6.14
CA LEU A 175 12.91 -5.44 -5.40
C LEU A 175 13.28 -6.66 -6.25
N PRO A 176 14.01 -7.64 -5.71
CA PRO A 176 14.24 -8.90 -6.41
C PRO A 176 12.93 -9.68 -6.38
N LEU A 177 12.18 -9.62 -7.48
CA LEU A 177 10.96 -10.39 -7.68
C LEU A 177 11.35 -11.80 -8.15
N ALA A 178 10.59 -12.80 -7.70
CA ALA A 178 10.84 -14.19 -8.08
C ALA A 178 10.55 -14.45 -9.57
N GLU A 179 9.68 -13.65 -10.19
CA GLU A 179 9.30 -13.72 -11.60
C GLU A 179 9.30 -12.31 -12.22
N PRO A 180 9.48 -12.17 -13.55
CA PRO A 180 9.41 -10.88 -14.25
C PRO A 180 8.10 -10.14 -13.99
N LEU A 181 8.14 -8.81 -14.08
CA LEU A 181 6.93 -7.98 -14.10
C LEU A 181 6.18 -8.27 -15.40
N ASP A 182 5.32 -9.27 -15.44
CA ASP A 182 4.43 -9.45 -16.58
C ASP A 182 3.57 -8.21 -16.71
N ASP A 183 3.66 -7.56 -17.87
CA ASP A 183 2.78 -6.46 -18.20
C ASP A 183 1.40 -7.07 -18.38
N PHE A 184 0.51 -6.89 -17.40
CA PHE A 184 -0.90 -7.27 -17.46
C PHE A 184 -1.68 -6.59 -18.61
N SER A 185 -0.96 -6.01 -19.59
CA SER A 185 -1.44 -5.31 -20.76
C SER A 185 -1.45 -6.15 -22.05
N SER A 186 -0.95 -7.40 -22.08
CA SER A 186 -0.91 -8.16 -23.35
C SER A 186 -2.18 -8.92 -23.69
N ASP A 187 -3.08 -9.16 -22.72
CA ASP A 187 -4.32 -9.91 -22.95
C ASP A 187 -5.53 -9.12 -22.44
N ARG A 188 -5.96 -8.10 -23.20
CA ARG A 188 -7.35 -7.64 -23.32
C ARG A 188 -7.50 -6.53 -24.36
#